data_AF-A0A7S0BNC8-F1
#
_entry.id   AF-A0A7S0BNC8-F1
#
_cell.length_a   1.000
_cell.length_b   1.000
_cell.length_c   1.000
_cell.angle_alpha   90.00
_cell.angle_beta   90.00
_cell.angle_gamma   90.00
#
_symmetry.space_group_name_H-M   'P 1'
#
loop_
_entity.id
_entity.type
_entity.pdbx_description
1 polymer ?
#
loop_
_entity_poly.entity_id
_entity_poly.type
_entity_poly.pdbx_seq_one_letter_code
_entity_poly.pdbx_strand_id
1 'polypeptide(L)'
;KSYENMIPPLVESLRYVSNLAFDTLLYSCVQQLSNRDRDRLKQDGTNIAQWFANLCAFSGLVLRRYPASLEMKAFLGFAFNSMQEGDPLVIFLLSEVVSSMTGISIIEELSLSQIESLNAGPILKDIVVTNVLSAGGTTVSAKKS
;
A
#
# COMPACT_ATOMS: atom_id res chain seq x y z
N LYS A 1 7.06 12.26 10.13
CA LYS A 1 7.55 10.91 9.77
C LYS A 1 6.77 9.77 10.46
N SER A 2 5.61 10.00 11.10
CA SER A 2 4.94 8.98 11.94
C SER A 2 3.58 8.47 11.44
N TYR A 3 3.13 8.92 10.26
CA TYR A 3 1.77 8.60 9.78
C TYR A 3 1.68 7.25 9.06
N GLU A 4 2.70 6.82 8.32
CA GLU A 4 2.72 5.52 7.63
C GLU A 4 2.55 4.34 8.59
N ASN A 5 3.25 4.36 9.72
CA ASN A 5 3.20 3.28 10.71
C ASN A 5 1.83 3.19 11.43
N MET A 6 1.01 4.25 11.38
CA MET A 6 -0.32 4.25 11.97
C MET A 6 -1.38 3.68 11.02
N ILE A 7 -1.08 3.53 9.73
CA ILE A 7 -2.03 3.04 8.73
C ILE A 7 -2.49 1.61 9.05
N PRO A 8 -1.60 0.61 9.27
CA PRO A 8 -2.04 -0.76 9.56
C PRO A 8 -2.94 -0.92 10.79
N PRO A 9 -2.60 -0.38 11.99
CA PRO A 9 -3.47 -0.52 13.16
C PRO A 9 -4.78 0.26 13.00
N LEU A 10 -4.78 1.37 12.25
CA LEU A 10 -5.99 2.13 11.96
C LEU A 10 -6.93 1.33 11.06
N VAL A 11 -6.41 0.68 10.01
CA VAL A 11 -7.22 -0.20 9.16
C VAL A 11 -7.79 -1.38 9.94
N GLU A 12 -7.05 -1.99 10.86
CA GLU A 12 -7.57 -3.08 11.68
C GLU A 12 -8.68 -2.61 12.64
N SER A 13 -8.61 -1.37 13.13
CA SER A 13 -9.66 -0.78 13.97
C SER A 13 -10.99 -0.57 13.22
N LEU A 14 -10.96 -0.44 11.89
CA LEU A 14 -12.16 -0.29 11.05
C LEU A 14 -13.03 -1.55 11.00
N ARG A 15 -12.58 -2.68 11.55
CA ARG A 15 -13.35 -3.93 11.61
C ARG A 15 -14.68 -3.78 12.34
N TYR A 16 -14.79 -2.83 13.26
CA TYR A 16 -15.99 -2.60 14.08
C TYR A 16 -16.92 -1.52 13.50
N VAL A 17 -16.64 -1.05 12.27
CA VAL A 17 -17.35 0.05 11.62
C VAL A 17 -18.51 -0.50 10.77
N SER A 18 -19.63 0.24 10.73
CA SER A 18 -20.81 -0.14 9.93
C SER A 18 -20.55 0.01 8.42
N ASN A 19 -21.31 -0.72 7.59
CA ASN A 19 -21.22 -0.61 6.12
C ASN A 19 -21.45 0.83 5.63
N LEU A 20 -22.41 1.55 6.21
CA LEU A 20 -22.64 2.97 5.88
C LEU A 20 -21.43 3.85 6.17
N ALA A 21 -20.74 3.57 7.28
CA ALA A 21 -19.55 4.33 7.63
C ALA A 21 -18.38 4.02 6.68
N PHE A 22 -18.28 2.81 6.12
CA PHE A 22 -17.35 2.53 5.02
C PHE A 22 -17.64 3.35 3.77
N ASP A 23 -18.91 3.51 3.38
CA ASP A 23 -19.29 4.35 2.24
C ASP A 23 -18.90 5.82 2.47
N THR A 24 -19.18 6.36 3.66
CA THR A 24 -18.79 7.74 4.00
C THR A 24 -17.26 7.93 4.06
N LEU A 25 -16.53 6.91 4.51
CA LEU A 25 -15.07 6.92 4.54
C LEU A 25 -14.50 6.94 3.11
N LEU A 26 -15.02 6.09 2.23
CA LEU A 26 -14.61 6.04 0.83
C LEU A 26 -14.88 7.38 0.13
N TYR A 27 -16.06 7.96 0.36
CA TYR A 27 -16.40 9.29 -0.15
C TYR A 27 -15.43 10.35 0.36
N SER A 28 -15.13 10.38 1.66
CA SER A 28 -14.16 11.31 2.24
C SER A 28 -12.76 11.13 1.66
N CYS A 29 -12.31 9.89 1.42
CA CYS A 29 -11.03 9.61 0.76
C CYS A 29 -11.01 10.20 -0.66
N VAL A 30 -12.03 9.93 -1.47
CA VAL A 30 -12.14 10.46 -2.84
C VAL A 30 -12.19 11.99 -2.84
N GLN A 31 -12.94 12.58 -1.91
CA GLN A 31 -13.03 14.03 -1.76
C GLN A 31 -11.66 14.65 -1.44
N GLN A 32 -10.88 14.04 -0.54
CA GLN A 32 -9.52 14.51 -0.24
C GLN A 32 -8.54 14.29 -1.38
N LEU A 33 -8.69 13.22 -2.16
CA LEU A 33 -7.88 12.95 -3.36
C LEU A 33 -8.18 13.94 -4.50
N SER A 34 -9.45 14.34 -4.63
CA SER A 34 -9.94 15.31 -5.63
C SER A 34 -9.71 16.77 -5.22
N ASN A 35 -9.38 17.02 -3.96
CA ASN A 35 -9.16 18.38 -3.45
C ASN A 35 -7.94 19.03 -4.13
N ARG A 36 -8.19 20.05 -4.96
CA ARG A 36 -7.17 20.81 -5.69
C ARG A 36 -6.58 21.98 -4.87
N ASP A 37 -7.20 22.34 -3.75
CA ASP A 37 -6.71 23.42 -2.88
C ASP A 37 -5.48 23.01 -2.05
N ARG A 38 -5.18 21.71 -2.02
CA ARG A 38 -4.03 21.15 -1.31
C ARG A 38 -3.01 20.61 -2.28
N ASP A 39 -1.80 21.17 -2.26
CA ASP A 39 -0.70 20.70 -3.11
C ASP A 39 -0.34 19.23 -2.82
N ARG A 40 -0.45 18.41 -3.86
CA ARG A 40 -0.12 16.97 -3.85
C ARG A 40 1.37 16.72 -4.11
N LEU A 41 2.09 17.73 -4.54
CA LEU A 41 3.55 17.73 -4.69
C LEU A 41 4.17 18.49 -3.51
N LYS A 42 5.40 18.13 -3.16
CA LYS A 42 6.23 18.94 -2.25
C LYS A 42 6.56 20.27 -2.93
N GLN A 43 7.04 21.23 -2.13
CA GLN A 43 7.53 22.53 -2.63
C GLN A 43 8.64 22.39 -3.68
N ASP A 44 9.34 21.24 -3.69
CA ASP A 44 10.37 20.90 -4.69
C ASP A 44 9.80 20.57 -6.08
N GLY A 45 8.48 20.45 -6.24
CA GLY A 45 7.78 20.20 -7.52
C GLY A 45 7.93 18.79 -8.10
N THR A 46 8.93 18.02 -7.68
CA THR A 46 9.20 16.67 -8.24
C THR A 46 8.68 15.54 -7.35
N ASN A 47 8.73 15.73 -6.03
CA ASN A 47 8.40 14.67 -5.07
C ASN A 47 6.94 14.76 -4.61
N ILE A 48 6.32 13.60 -4.42
CA ILE A 48 4.96 13.50 -3.89
C ILE A 48 4.92 13.98 -2.43
N ALA A 49 3.87 14.72 -2.09
CA ALA A 49 3.63 15.18 -0.74
C ALA A 49 3.31 13.98 0.17
N GLN A 50 3.92 13.95 1.37
CA GLN A 50 3.79 12.81 2.28
C GLN A 50 2.33 12.51 2.64
N TRP A 51 1.50 13.54 2.78
CA TRP A 51 0.08 13.36 3.09
C TRP A 51 -0.66 12.59 2.00
N PHE A 52 -0.32 12.84 0.73
CA PHE A 52 -0.95 12.20 -0.42
C PHE A 52 -0.46 10.76 -0.54
N ALA A 53 0.83 10.52 -0.32
CA ALA A 53 1.40 9.18 -0.25
C ALA A 53 0.70 8.32 0.82
N ASN A 54 0.59 8.84 2.04
CA ASN A 54 -0.08 8.15 3.14
C ASN A 54 -1.56 7.87 2.85
N LEU A 55 -2.26 8.81 2.20
CA LEU A 55 -3.67 8.65 1.85
C LEU A 55 -3.86 7.56 0.78
N CYS A 56 -2.96 7.49 -0.20
CA CYS A 56 -2.96 6.41 -1.19
C CYS A 56 -2.71 5.05 -0.54
N ALA A 57 -1.71 4.95 0.34
CA ALA A 57 -1.38 3.71 1.05
C ALA A 57 -2.54 3.26 1.95
N PHE A 58 -3.16 4.19 2.66
CA PHE A 58 -4.36 3.92 3.46
C PHE A 58 -5.52 3.41 2.58
N SER A 59 -5.82 4.09 1.48
CA SER A 59 -6.92 3.72 0.58
C SER A 59 -6.70 2.34 -0.03
N GLY A 60 -5.46 2.02 -0.45
CA GLY A 60 -5.09 0.70 -0.97
C GLY A 60 -5.25 -0.41 0.08
N LEU A 61 -4.82 -0.18 1.32
CA LEU A 61 -4.92 -1.15 2.39
C LEU A 61 -6.38 -1.40 2.82
N VAL A 62 -7.19 -0.35 2.88
CA VAL A 62 -8.63 -0.44 3.19
C VAL A 62 -9.38 -1.24 2.11
N LEU A 63 -9.13 -0.95 0.84
CA LEU A 63 -9.73 -1.68 -0.28
C LEU A 63 -9.32 -3.16 -0.30
N ARG A 64 -8.08 -3.49 0.08
CA ARG A 64 -7.62 -4.87 0.24
C ARG A 64 -8.29 -5.59 1.41
N ARG A 65 -8.46 -4.91 2.55
CA ARG A 65 -8.97 -5.54 3.79
C ARG A 65 -10.48 -5.76 3.74
N TYR A 66 -11.22 -4.88 3.07
CA TYR A 66 -12.70 -4.89 3.03
C TYR A 66 -13.26 -4.91 1.60
N PRO A 67 -12.92 -5.89 0.75
CA PRO A 67 -13.35 -5.91 -0.66
C PRO A 67 -14.85 -6.12 -0.86
N ALA A 68 -15.54 -6.71 0.12
CA ALA A 68 -16.99 -6.99 0.05
C ALA A 68 -17.87 -5.83 0.55
N SER A 69 -17.30 -4.92 1.34
CA SER A 69 -18.02 -3.78 1.94
C SER A 69 -17.77 -2.47 1.21
N LEU A 70 -16.84 -2.45 0.24
CA LEU A 70 -16.46 -1.26 -0.51
C LEU A 70 -16.68 -1.45 -2.01
N GLU A 71 -17.33 -0.48 -2.63
CA GLU A 71 -17.50 -0.41 -4.08
C GLU A 71 -16.19 0.00 -4.78
N MET A 72 -15.27 -0.96 -4.93
CA MET A 72 -13.99 -0.78 -5.61
C MET A 72 -14.15 -0.24 -7.04
N LYS A 73 -15.25 -0.59 -7.72
CA LYS A 73 -15.55 -0.10 -9.08
C LYS A 73 -15.70 1.42 -9.10
N ALA A 74 -16.37 2.01 -8.11
CA ALA A 74 -16.56 3.45 -8.04
C ALA A 74 -15.21 4.17 -7.80
N PHE A 75 -14.37 3.60 -6.94
CA PHE A 75 -13.04 4.15 -6.65
C PHE A 75 -12.10 4.11 -7.88
N LEU A 76 -12.05 2.98 -8.58
CA LEU A 76 -11.27 2.86 -9.82
C LEU A 76 -11.86 3.71 -10.96
N GLY A 77 -13.19 3.81 -11.04
CA GLY A 77 -13.87 4.70 -11.98
C GLY A 77 -13.49 6.16 -11.77
N PHE A 78 -13.42 6.61 -10.51
CA PHE A 78 -12.89 7.93 -10.17
C PHE A 78 -11.44 8.11 -10.62
N ALA A 79 -10.58 7.12 -10.35
CA ALA A 79 -9.18 7.19 -10.74
C ALA A 79 -9.03 7.29 -12.28
N PHE A 80 -9.77 6.47 -13.02
CA PHE A 80 -9.76 6.48 -14.48
C PHE A 80 -10.31 7.78 -15.06
N ASN A 81 -11.40 8.31 -14.49
CA ASN A 81 -11.94 9.61 -14.90
C ASN A 81 -10.93 10.74 -14.66
N SER A 82 -10.29 10.76 -13.49
CA SER A 82 -9.27 11.76 -13.16
C SER A 82 -8.04 11.69 -14.09
N MET A 83 -7.65 10.48 -14.51
CA MET A 83 -6.61 10.30 -15.52
C MET A 83 -7.02 10.84 -16.90
N GLN A 84 -8.27 10.64 -17.31
CA GLN A 84 -8.79 11.22 -18.56
C GLN A 84 -8.89 12.74 -18.50
N GLU A 85 -9.18 13.31 -17.34
CA GLU A 85 -9.17 14.76 -17.08
C GLU A 85 -7.75 15.37 -17.06
N GLY A 86 -6.70 14.54 -17.19
CA GLY A 86 -5.32 14.99 -17.30
C GLY A 86 -4.63 15.21 -15.95
N ASP A 87 -5.08 14.56 -14.87
CA ASP A 87 -4.39 14.55 -13.59
C ASP A 87 -3.37 13.38 -13.51
N PRO A 88 -2.07 13.62 -13.72
CA PRO A 88 -1.07 12.56 -13.74
C PRO A 88 -0.82 11.98 -12.34
N LEU A 89 -1.15 12.70 -11.27
CA LEU A 89 -0.81 12.28 -9.91
C LEU A 89 -1.70 11.13 -9.42
N VAL A 90 -2.82 10.86 -10.10
CA VAL A 90 -3.72 9.74 -9.79
C VAL A 90 -3.11 8.39 -10.20
N ILE A 91 -2.13 8.36 -11.10
CA ILE A 91 -1.43 7.11 -11.43
C ILE A 91 -0.68 6.54 -10.22
N PHE A 92 -0.19 7.41 -9.33
CA PHE A 92 0.44 6.99 -8.09
C PHE A 92 -0.54 6.27 -7.17
N LEU A 93 -1.77 6.79 -7.06
CA LEU A 93 -2.84 6.14 -6.30
C LEU A 93 -3.13 4.74 -6.86
N LEU A 94 -3.21 4.61 -8.19
CA LEU A 94 -3.45 3.32 -8.83
C LEU A 94 -2.31 2.33 -8.55
N SER A 95 -1.06 2.79 -8.67
CA SER A 95 0.13 1.98 -8.34
C SER A 95 0.07 1.46 -6.90
N GLU A 96 -0.30 2.33 -5.96
CA GLU A 96 -0.37 1.99 -4.54
C GLU A 96 -1.48 0.98 -4.23
N VAL A 97 -2.65 1.14 -4.87
CA VAL A 97 -3.76 0.17 -4.76
C VAL A 97 -3.34 -1.20 -5.31
N VAL A 98 -2.70 -1.24 -6.48
CA VAL A 98 -2.21 -2.49 -7.08
C VAL A 98 -1.13 -3.14 -6.22
N SER A 99 -0.15 -2.37 -5.72
CA SER A 99 0.88 -2.87 -4.82
C SER A 99 0.27 -3.43 -3.54
N SER A 100 -0.68 -2.69 -2.94
CA SER A 100 -1.41 -3.14 -1.76
C SER A 100 -2.17 -4.44 -2.01
N MET A 101 -2.89 -4.56 -3.14
CA MET A 101 -3.74 -5.71 -3.48
C MET A 101 -2.96 -6.97 -3.87
N THR A 102 -1.85 -6.83 -4.58
CA THR A 102 -1.04 -7.97 -5.05
C THR A 102 -0.15 -8.54 -3.95
N GLY A 103 0.01 -7.84 -2.82
CA GLY A 103 0.94 -8.24 -1.77
C GLY A 103 2.40 -8.23 -2.23
N ILE A 104 2.69 -7.56 -3.35
CA ILE A 104 4.04 -7.41 -3.89
C ILE A 104 4.74 -6.36 -3.03
N SER A 105 5.36 -6.83 -1.95
CA SER A 105 6.42 -6.07 -1.29
C SER A 105 7.62 -6.08 -2.23
N ILE A 106 8.02 -4.93 -2.75
CA ILE A 106 9.28 -4.80 -3.49
C ILE A 106 10.39 -5.00 -2.47
N ILE A 107 11.07 -6.14 -2.53
CA ILE A 107 12.16 -6.48 -1.62
C ILE A 107 13.40 -5.76 -2.14
N GLU A 108 13.63 -4.52 -1.70
CA GLU A 108 14.78 -3.72 -2.16
C GLU A 108 16.12 -4.16 -1.53
N GLU A 109 16.11 -4.82 -0.38
CA GLU A 109 17.33 -5.28 0.30
C GLU A 109 17.35 -6.79 0.50
N LEU A 110 17.82 -7.51 -0.52
CA LEU A 110 18.22 -8.92 -0.39
C LEU A 110 19.74 -9.00 -0.16
N SER A 111 20.15 -9.61 0.95
CA SER A 111 21.55 -10.01 1.15
C SER A 111 21.99 -10.99 0.04
N LEU A 112 23.27 -10.95 -0.37
CA LEU A 112 23.84 -11.90 -1.33
C LEU A 112 23.56 -13.37 -0.95
N SER A 113 23.54 -13.69 0.34
CA SER A 113 23.20 -15.02 0.86
C SER A 113 21.72 -15.41 0.63
N GLN A 114 20.81 -14.43 0.68
CA GLN A 114 19.39 -14.62 0.37
C GLN A 114 19.17 -14.75 -1.14
N ILE A 115 19.94 -14.02 -1.96
CA ILE A 115 19.93 -14.15 -3.44
C ILE A 115 20.42 -15.53 -3.88
N GLU A 116 21.51 -16.03 -3.28
CA GLU A 116 22.03 -17.37 -3.58
C GLU A 116 21.03 -18.46 -3.17
N SER A 117 20.40 -18.31 -2.01
CA SER A 117 19.36 -19.22 -1.51
C SER A 117 18.08 -19.19 -2.37
N LEU A 118 17.75 -18.06 -3.01
CA LEU A 118 16.67 -17.96 -4.00
C LEU A 118 16.99 -18.68 -5.32
N ASN A 119 18.26 -18.95 -5.62
CA ASN A 119 18.66 -19.76 -6.77
C ASN A 119 18.89 -21.24 -6.43
N ALA A 120 18.84 -21.60 -5.14
CA ALA A 120 19.06 -22.95 -4.65
C ALA A 120 17.81 -23.86 -4.79
N GLY A 121 17.85 -25.04 -4.18
CA GLY A 121 16.76 -26.01 -4.19
C GLY A 121 15.45 -25.47 -3.59
N PRO A 122 14.31 -26.14 -3.87
CA PRO A 122 12.97 -25.64 -3.52
C PRO A 122 12.79 -25.34 -2.03
N ILE A 123 13.47 -26.07 -1.15
CA ILE A 123 13.41 -25.87 0.31
C ILE A 123 14.05 -24.52 0.73
N LEU A 124 15.22 -24.19 0.19
CA LEU A 124 15.92 -22.96 0.53
C LEU A 124 15.22 -21.73 -0.06
N LYS A 125 14.63 -21.89 -1.24
CA LYS A 125 13.73 -20.88 -1.84
C LYS A 125 12.55 -20.58 -0.94
N ASP A 126 11.85 -21.61 -0.47
CA ASP A 126 10.67 -21.46 0.38
C ASP A 126 11.01 -20.82 1.73
N ILE A 127 12.15 -21.18 2.33
CA ILE A 127 12.65 -20.55 3.56
C ILE A 127 12.94 -19.07 3.34
N VAL A 128 13.58 -18.68 2.23
CA VAL A 128 13.86 -17.27 1.97
C VAL A 128 12.59 -16.50 1.62
N VAL A 129 11.69 -17.06 0.83
CA VAL A 129 10.40 -16.41 0.51
C VAL A 129 9.59 -16.20 1.79
N THR A 130 9.50 -17.23 2.65
CA THR A 130 8.81 -17.12 3.94
C THR A 130 9.50 -16.13 4.87
N ASN A 131 10.84 -16.15 4.94
CA ASN A 131 11.60 -15.23 5.77
C ASN A 131 11.45 -13.79 5.26
N VAL A 132 11.50 -13.55 3.97
CA VAL A 132 11.37 -12.20 3.40
C VAL A 132 9.93 -11.66 3.49
N LEU A 133 8.91 -12.52 3.37
CA LEU A 133 7.51 -12.15 3.56
C LEU A 133 7.12 -11.99 5.04
N SER A 134 7.81 -12.70 5.95
CA SER A 134 7.57 -12.63 7.40
C SER A 134 8.50 -11.64 8.11
N ALA A 135 9.60 -11.21 7.49
CA ALA A 135 10.62 -10.35 8.09
C ALA A 135 10.25 -8.86 8.04
N GLY A 136 9.05 -8.55 8.52
CA GLY A 136 8.90 -7.48 9.50
C GLY A 136 9.45 -7.86 10.90
N GLY A 137 10.30 -8.88 11.02
CA GLY A 137 10.95 -9.25 12.27
C GLY A 137 11.72 -10.58 12.26
N THR A 138 12.96 -10.51 12.74
CA THR A 138 13.80 -11.57 13.34
C THR A 138 14.74 -12.36 12.43
N THR A 139 16.00 -11.91 12.42
CA THR A 139 17.19 -12.67 12.08
C THR A 139 17.34 -13.90 12.99
N VAL A 140 17.17 -15.11 12.47
CA VAL A 140 17.62 -16.32 13.20
C VAL A 140 19.02 -16.67 12.71
N SER A 141 19.98 -16.39 13.60
CA SER A 141 21.39 -16.76 13.49
C SER A 141 21.52 -18.28 13.29
N ALA A 142 21.98 -18.70 12.11
CA ALA A 142 22.37 -20.09 11.86
C ALA A 142 23.65 -20.42 12.64
N LYS A 143 23.52 -21.30 13.63
CA LYS A 143 24.60 -21.85 14.44
C LYS A 143 25.41 -22.82 13.58
N LYS A 144 26.68 -22.49 13.30
CA LYS A 144 27.68 -23.40 12.72
C LYS A 144 27.88 -24.58 13.68
N SER A 145 27.91 -25.80 13.12
CA SER A 145 28.50 -26.99 13.72
C SER A 145 29.44 -27.62 12.70
#